data_AF-A0A935SND5-F1
#
_entry.id   AF-A0A935SND5-F1
#
_cell.length_a   1.000
_cell.length_b   1.000
_cell.length_c   1.000
_cell.angle_alpha   90.00
_cell.angle_beta   90.00
_cell.angle_gamma   90.00
#
_symmetry.space_group_name_H-M   'P 1'
#
loop_
_entity.id
_entity.type
_entity.pdbx_description
1 polymer ?
#
loop_
_entity_poly.entity_id
_entity_poly.type
_entity_poly.pdbx_seq_one_letter_code
_entity_poly.pdbx_strand_id
1 'polypeptide(L)'
;MIYKFEEIQAIIKDNPNKTLIEKGITMSDKLMLHIYGVGMEKAIKHCKHFVSDDLYTVQKDYAVSNKDLFARLLQQEDMVFSARGGSSYFNLPGEQEKQMNVLLDDVKFGLSLRKWMRNFALPAYRCDPMGIIFMEVEQAYMNESGQINEPKAYPTYKSIHSIYDYLPKGRKLEYICFKLTIADAIAFQVTDEKFIGRKKSDASEYYRFVDDAKDLIVKYSEGKVSLVTNIKQKNPIANFWKRTPGFIISDLMLFNDPTCFTSPVNTVVELADCFLQDRSVRDLQKKYHGFAKAVEPLLTCATCGGNKSFGGHPCKDCTPPGGGEPTGYKLKTKVSDVARFPLDVFAESSFDFNKIFGYVTPDIQGWENKMQVWKILSN
;
A
#
# COMPACT_ATOMS: atom_id res chain seq x y z
N MET A 1 24.03 20.80 3.09
CA MET A 1 24.13 22.18 2.58
C MET A 1 23.35 23.12 3.50
N ILE A 2 23.65 24.42 3.55
CA ILE A 2 22.87 25.40 4.33
C ILE A 2 22.07 26.28 3.37
N TYR A 3 20.76 26.26 3.47
CA TYR A 3 19.86 27.00 2.58
C TYR A 3 19.48 28.36 3.17
N LYS A 4 19.39 29.36 2.28
CA LYS A 4 18.83 30.67 2.58
C LYS A 4 17.30 30.61 2.57
N PHE A 5 16.65 31.56 3.23
CA PHE A 5 15.20 31.52 3.35
C PHE A 5 14.52 31.62 1.98
N GLU A 6 15.05 32.44 1.06
CA GLU A 6 14.53 32.58 -0.31
C GLU A 6 14.55 31.25 -1.07
N GLU A 7 15.61 30.45 -0.89
CA GLU A 7 15.74 29.12 -1.51
C GLU A 7 14.72 28.14 -0.92
N ILE A 8 14.49 28.20 0.41
CA ILE A 8 13.45 27.40 1.08
C ILE A 8 12.06 27.78 0.55
N GLN A 9 11.79 29.06 0.33
CA GLN A 9 10.54 29.52 -0.26
C GLN A 9 10.36 28.96 -1.67
N ALA A 10 11.41 28.94 -2.49
CA ALA A 10 11.37 28.36 -3.83
C ALA A 10 11.08 26.85 -3.78
N ILE A 11 11.76 26.09 -2.92
CA ILE A 11 11.53 24.65 -2.75
C ILE A 11 10.06 24.35 -2.38
N ILE A 12 9.48 25.12 -1.46
CA ILE A 12 8.11 24.91 -1.00
C ILE A 12 7.07 25.32 -2.04
N LYS A 13 7.37 26.32 -2.89
CA LYS A 13 6.47 26.77 -3.95
C LYS A 13 6.53 25.87 -5.18
N ASP A 14 7.75 25.54 -5.60
CA ASP A 14 8.00 24.91 -6.90
C ASP A 14 8.06 23.38 -6.80
N ASN A 15 8.34 22.82 -5.61
CA ASN A 15 8.52 21.39 -5.36
C ASN A 15 9.40 20.72 -6.45
N PRO A 16 10.68 21.13 -6.53
CA PRO A 16 11.55 20.75 -7.65
C PRO A 16 11.72 19.24 -7.81
N ASN A 17 11.67 18.48 -6.71
CA ASN A 17 11.84 17.02 -6.73
C ASN A 17 10.52 16.26 -6.67
N LYS A 18 9.38 16.91 -6.94
CA LYS A 18 8.04 16.29 -6.92
C LYS A 18 7.99 14.96 -7.67
N THR A 19 8.60 14.89 -8.86
CA THR A 19 8.61 13.69 -9.69
C THR A 19 9.32 12.50 -9.01
N LEU A 20 10.37 12.76 -8.24
CA LEU A 20 11.09 11.77 -7.45
C LEU A 20 10.19 11.24 -6.32
N ILE A 21 9.50 12.14 -5.62
CA ILE A 21 8.57 11.79 -4.54
C ILE A 21 7.40 10.97 -5.07
N GLU A 22 6.79 11.37 -6.19
CA GLU A 22 5.68 10.66 -6.82
C GLU A 22 6.07 9.26 -7.30
N LYS A 23 7.27 9.09 -7.85
CA LYS A 23 7.84 7.78 -8.16
C LYS A 23 7.97 6.91 -6.90
N GLY A 24 8.50 7.49 -5.82
CA GLY A 24 8.65 6.80 -4.54
C GLY A 24 7.31 6.39 -3.92
N ILE A 25 6.31 7.26 -3.96
CA ILE A 25 4.93 6.96 -3.53
C ILE A 25 4.36 5.81 -4.34
N THR A 26 4.48 5.86 -5.67
CA THR A 26 3.96 4.79 -6.55
C THR A 26 4.62 3.44 -6.26
N MET A 27 5.93 3.44 -6.03
CA MET A 27 6.67 2.24 -5.67
C MET A 27 6.26 1.72 -4.29
N SER A 28 6.14 2.62 -3.30
CA SER A 28 5.71 2.29 -1.94
C SER A 28 4.31 1.68 -1.93
N ASP A 29 3.34 2.30 -2.60
CA ASP A 29 1.97 1.79 -2.71
C ASP A 29 1.93 0.38 -3.31
N LYS A 30 2.73 0.13 -4.36
CA LYS A 30 2.82 -1.18 -5.00
C LYS A 30 3.41 -2.24 -4.08
N LEU A 31 4.47 -1.91 -3.34
CA LEU A 31 5.09 -2.84 -2.39
C LEU A 31 4.19 -3.08 -1.17
N MET A 32 3.55 -2.04 -0.65
CA MET A 32 2.58 -2.12 0.45
C MET A 32 1.37 -2.98 0.10
N LEU A 33 0.91 -2.93 -1.15
CA LEU A 33 -0.13 -3.82 -1.67
C LEU A 33 0.28 -5.30 -1.55
N HIS A 34 1.48 -5.66 -2.00
CA HIS A 34 1.88 -7.07 -2.00
C HIS A 34 2.27 -7.58 -0.61
N ILE A 35 2.98 -6.77 0.19
CA ILE A 35 3.51 -7.18 1.49
C ILE A 35 2.42 -7.11 2.57
N TYR A 36 1.62 -6.04 2.59
CA TYR A 36 0.64 -5.80 3.65
C TYR A 36 -0.82 -5.92 3.20
N GLY A 37 -1.10 -5.95 1.89
CA GLY A 37 -2.47 -5.99 1.36
C GLY A 37 -3.17 -4.63 1.35
N VAL A 38 -2.42 -3.52 1.45
CA VAL A 38 -3.01 -2.18 1.43
C VAL A 38 -3.41 -1.81 0.00
N GLY A 39 -4.62 -1.30 -0.21
CA GLY A 39 -5.06 -0.84 -1.54
C GLY A 39 -5.53 -1.94 -2.50
N MET A 40 -5.88 -3.13 -2.00
CA MET A 40 -6.36 -4.27 -2.78
C MET A 40 -7.52 -3.95 -3.75
N GLU A 41 -8.42 -3.05 -3.37
CA GLU A 41 -9.58 -2.65 -4.19
C GLU A 41 -9.19 -2.07 -5.58
N LYS A 42 -7.99 -1.49 -5.67
CA LYS A 42 -7.44 -0.88 -6.88
C LYS A 42 -6.49 -1.80 -7.64
N ALA A 43 -6.08 -2.92 -7.04
CA ALA A 43 -5.04 -3.78 -7.56
C ALA A 43 -5.48 -4.65 -8.75
N ILE A 44 -6.74 -5.12 -8.73
CA ILE A 44 -7.28 -5.96 -9.79
C ILE A 44 -7.65 -5.11 -10.98
N LYS A 45 -7.05 -5.41 -12.13
CA LYS A 45 -7.36 -4.72 -13.40
C LYS A 45 -8.60 -5.35 -14.02
N HIS A 46 -9.53 -4.50 -14.47
CA HIS A 46 -10.72 -4.96 -15.20
C HIS A 46 -10.37 -5.36 -16.63
N CYS A 47 -10.58 -6.62 -16.96
CA CYS A 47 -10.46 -7.12 -18.33
C CYS A 47 -11.81 -7.07 -19.03
N LYS A 48 -12.22 -5.90 -19.54
CA LYS A 48 -13.55 -5.66 -20.16
C LYS A 48 -13.96 -6.67 -21.23
N HIS A 49 -13.00 -7.20 -21.99
CA HIS A 49 -13.27 -8.17 -23.04
C HIS A 49 -13.57 -9.59 -22.53
N PHE A 50 -13.18 -9.90 -21.29
CA PHE A 50 -13.28 -11.26 -20.73
C PHE A 50 -14.23 -11.33 -19.52
N VAL A 51 -14.48 -10.22 -18.83
CA VAL A 51 -15.21 -10.17 -17.56
C VAL A 51 -16.22 -9.03 -17.57
N SER A 52 -17.50 -9.34 -17.30
CA SER A 52 -18.55 -8.32 -17.14
C SER A 52 -18.33 -7.47 -15.88
N ASP A 53 -18.95 -6.29 -15.80
CA ASP A 53 -18.82 -5.39 -14.65
C ASP A 53 -19.27 -6.05 -13.32
N ASP A 54 -20.36 -6.84 -13.37
CA ASP A 54 -20.85 -7.59 -12.21
C ASP A 54 -19.83 -8.62 -11.73
N LEU A 55 -19.23 -9.37 -12.66
CA LEU A 55 -18.21 -10.37 -12.35
C LEU A 55 -16.94 -9.73 -11.79
N TYR A 56 -16.56 -8.57 -12.31
CA TYR A 56 -15.41 -7.82 -11.83
C TYR A 56 -15.62 -7.29 -10.40
N THR A 57 -16.84 -6.85 -10.08
CA THR A 57 -17.20 -6.43 -8.72
C THR A 57 -17.06 -7.61 -7.75
N VAL A 58 -17.62 -8.77 -8.10
CA VAL A 58 -17.49 -10.00 -7.31
C VAL A 58 -16.03 -10.47 -7.21
N GLN A 59 -15.24 -10.31 -8.27
CA GLN A 59 -13.81 -10.64 -8.28
C GLN A 59 -13.03 -9.81 -7.27
N LYS A 60 -13.34 -8.51 -7.14
CA LYS A 60 -12.73 -7.64 -6.12
C LYS A 60 -13.05 -8.07 -4.71
N ASP A 61 -14.31 -8.37 -4.44
CA ASP A 61 -14.79 -8.75 -3.10
C ASP A 61 -14.12 -10.02 -2.58
N TYR A 62 -13.73 -10.92 -3.48
CA TYR A 62 -13.13 -12.20 -3.14
C TYR A 62 -11.63 -12.29 -3.39
N ALA A 63 -10.99 -11.19 -3.77
CA ALA A 63 -9.57 -11.15 -3.98
C ALA A 63 -8.82 -11.31 -2.66
N VAL A 64 -7.78 -12.14 -2.68
CA VAL A 64 -6.91 -12.36 -1.52
C VAL A 64 -5.53 -11.81 -1.83
N SER A 65 -4.97 -11.03 -0.91
CA SER A 65 -3.66 -10.41 -1.07
C SER A 65 -2.51 -11.43 -1.04
N ASN A 66 -1.33 -10.96 -1.46
CA ASN A 66 -0.09 -11.75 -1.44
C ASN A 66 0.62 -11.73 -0.07
N LYS A 67 -0.02 -11.21 0.98
CA LYS A 67 0.57 -11.05 2.32
C LYS A 67 1.15 -12.36 2.86
N ASP A 68 0.43 -13.48 2.73
CA ASP A 68 0.91 -14.79 3.19
C ASP A 68 2.15 -15.27 2.40
N LEU A 69 2.18 -15.04 1.09
CA LEU A 69 3.31 -15.40 0.24
C LEU A 69 4.57 -14.65 0.67
N PHE A 70 4.49 -13.33 0.81
CA PHE A 70 5.61 -12.50 1.23
C PHE A 70 6.03 -12.76 2.68
N ALA A 71 5.09 -13.05 3.58
CA ALA A 71 5.40 -13.40 4.96
C ALA A 71 6.28 -14.66 5.06
N ARG A 72 6.01 -15.67 4.21
CA ARG A 72 6.82 -16.90 4.16
C ARG A 72 8.18 -16.66 3.50
N LEU A 73 8.20 -15.95 2.38
CA LEU A 73 9.43 -15.63 1.65
C LEU A 73 10.44 -14.88 2.54
N LEU A 74 9.93 -13.91 3.31
CA LEU A 74 10.76 -13.02 4.12
C LEU A 74 11.04 -13.55 5.54
N GLN A 75 10.53 -14.74 5.89
CA GLN A 75 10.69 -15.33 7.22
C GLN A 75 12.16 -15.61 7.55
N GLN A 76 12.99 -15.90 6.55
CA GLN A 76 14.42 -16.19 6.77
C GLN A 76 15.18 -14.98 7.33
N GLU A 77 14.79 -13.76 6.97
CA GLU A 77 15.42 -12.53 7.47
C GLU A 77 15.21 -12.34 8.98
N ASP A 78 14.11 -12.86 9.53
CA ASP A 78 13.84 -12.79 10.97
C ASP A 78 14.88 -13.57 11.80
N MET A 79 15.57 -14.55 11.20
CA MET A 79 16.63 -15.32 11.86
C MET A 79 17.85 -14.46 12.20
N VAL A 80 18.10 -13.38 11.46
CA VAL A 80 19.16 -12.41 11.76
C VAL A 80 18.88 -11.71 13.10
N PHE A 81 17.61 -11.45 13.42
CA PHE A 81 17.22 -10.79 14.66
C PHE A 81 17.10 -11.74 15.86
N SER A 82 17.01 -13.05 15.64
CA SER A 82 17.01 -14.07 16.69
C SER A 82 18.40 -14.61 17.02
N ALA A 83 19.39 -14.38 16.16
CA ALA A 83 20.78 -14.79 16.39
C ALA A 83 21.34 -14.19 17.69
N ARG A 84 21.77 -15.06 18.62
CA ARG A 84 22.40 -14.68 19.90
C ARG A 84 23.89 -14.34 19.77
N GLY A 85 24.50 -14.62 18.61
CA GLY A 85 25.88 -14.29 18.32
C GLY A 85 26.01 -12.91 17.69
N GLY A 86 26.75 -12.02 18.33
CA GLY A 86 27.07 -10.70 17.81
C GLY A 86 27.55 -9.78 18.93
N SER A 87 28.71 -9.14 18.73
CA SER A 87 29.22 -8.10 19.61
C SER A 87 29.17 -6.77 18.86
N SER A 88 28.51 -5.77 19.45
CA SER A 88 28.60 -4.39 18.99
C SER A 88 29.79 -3.74 19.68
N TYR A 89 30.81 -3.36 18.93
CA TYR A 89 31.94 -2.59 19.46
C TYR A 89 31.75 -1.12 19.07
N PHE A 90 31.62 -0.25 20.05
CA PHE A 90 31.64 1.19 19.83
C PHE A 90 33.05 1.69 20.13
N ASN A 91 33.63 2.48 19.22
CA ASN A 91 34.91 3.12 19.47
C ASN A 91 34.74 4.31 20.43
N LEU A 92 34.34 4.02 21.67
CA LEU A 92 34.05 4.95 22.75
C LEU A 92 34.80 4.52 24.03
N PRO A 93 35.20 5.45 24.91
CA PRO A 93 35.68 5.11 26.24
C PRO A 93 34.65 4.29 27.02
N GLY A 94 35.11 3.36 27.88
CA GLY A 94 34.23 2.35 28.49
C GLY A 94 33.04 2.88 29.31
N GLU A 95 33.11 4.09 29.86
CA GLU A 95 31.96 4.72 30.54
C GLU A 95 30.91 5.23 29.55
N GLN A 96 31.34 5.86 28.45
CA GLN A 96 30.46 6.33 27.38
C GLN A 96 29.84 5.15 26.62
N GLU A 97 30.58 4.05 26.47
CA GLU A 97 30.06 2.82 25.88
C GLU A 97 28.92 2.22 26.71
N LYS A 98 29.05 2.22 28.05
CA LYS A 98 27.96 1.78 28.94
C LYS A 98 26.72 2.68 28.79
N GLN A 99 26.91 4.00 28.76
CA GLN A 99 25.81 4.95 28.54
C GLN A 99 25.14 4.74 27.17
N MET A 100 25.94 4.50 26.12
CA MET A 100 25.42 4.20 24.79
C MET A 100 24.56 2.93 24.80
N ASN A 101 25.02 1.85 25.44
CA ASN A 101 24.24 0.60 25.52
C ASN A 101 22.88 0.81 26.24
N VAL A 102 22.86 1.61 27.32
CA VAL A 102 21.60 1.97 28.00
C VAL A 102 20.66 2.75 27.07
N LEU A 103 21.19 3.69 26.28
CA LEU A 103 20.39 4.42 25.29
C LEU A 103 19.86 3.52 24.17
N LEU A 104 20.64 2.51 23.77
CA LEU A 104 20.26 1.58 22.72
C LEU A 104 19.27 0.51 23.18
N ASP A 105 19.16 0.26 24.48
CA ASP A 105 18.21 -0.71 25.03
C ASP A 105 16.78 -0.14 25.16
N ASP A 106 16.64 1.17 25.29
CA ASP A 106 15.34 1.87 25.27
C ASP A 106 15.41 3.14 24.43
N VAL A 107 15.07 2.98 23.17
CA VAL A 107 15.18 4.05 22.18
C VAL A 107 13.85 4.79 22.02
N LYS A 108 12.78 4.04 21.74
CA LYS A 108 11.42 4.58 21.60
C LYS A 108 10.39 3.48 21.79
N PHE A 109 9.27 3.81 22.43
CA PHE A 109 8.17 2.87 22.73
C PHE A 109 8.60 1.68 23.61
N GLY A 110 9.63 1.82 24.45
CA GLY A 110 10.14 0.71 25.28
C GLY A 110 10.86 -0.37 24.45
N LEU A 111 11.30 -0.03 23.24
CA LEU A 111 11.99 -0.96 22.34
C LEU A 111 13.47 -0.64 22.29
N SER A 112 14.29 -1.69 22.38
CA SER A 112 15.71 -1.61 22.02
C SER A 112 15.87 -1.32 20.54
N LEU A 113 17.01 -0.75 20.14
CA LEU A 113 17.33 -0.44 18.75
C LEU A 113 17.15 -1.69 17.87
N ARG A 114 17.56 -2.87 18.34
CA ARG A 114 17.40 -4.12 17.58
C ARG A 114 15.93 -4.46 17.33
N LYS A 115 15.07 -4.31 18.34
CA LYS A 115 13.61 -4.51 18.19
C LYS A 115 12.98 -3.43 17.31
N TRP A 116 13.43 -2.18 17.45
CA TRP A 116 12.98 -1.08 16.62
C TRP A 116 13.34 -1.30 15.14
N MET A 117 14.57 -1.73 14.85
CA MET A 117 15.01 -2.08 13.51
C MET A 117 14.16 -3.21 12.92
N ARG A 118 13.90 -4.27 13.70
CA ARG A 118 13.03 -5.38 13.27
C ARG A 118 11.60 -4.93 12.98
N ASN A 119 11.02 -4.09 13.83
CA ASN A 119 9.59 -3.77 13.79
C ASN A 119 9.26 -2.59 12.87
N PHE A 120 10.21 -1.68 12.60
CA PHE A 120 9.98 -0.47 11.82
C PHE A 120 10.92 -0.38 10.61
N ALA A 121 12.22 -0.41 10.82
CA ALA A 121 13.19 -0.16 9.74
C ALA A 121 13.17 -1.26 8.67
N LEU A 122 13.11 -2.54 9.06
CA LEU A 122 13.11 -3.66 8.14
C LEU A 122 11.82 -3.74 7.30
N PRO A 123 10.62 -3.65 7.89
CA PRO A 123 9.39 -3.38 7.15
C PRO A 123 9.52 -2.24 6.14
N ALA A 124 9.99 -1.07 6.59
CA ALA A 124 10.14 0.09 5.72
C ALA A 124 11.16 -0.14 4.60
N TYR A 125 12.25 -0.86 4.85
CA TYR A 125 13.23 -1.24 3.82
C TYR A 125 12.61 -2.09 2.71
N ARG A 126 11.65 -2.96 3.07
CA ARG A 126 10.94 -3.82 2.12
C ARG A 126 9.86 -3.08 1.35
N CYS A 127 9.11 -2.18 2.01
CA CYS A 127 7.88 -1.60 1.44
C CYS A 127 7.96 -0.12 1.06
N ASP A 128 8.90 0.66 1.61
CA ASP A 128 9.08 2.08 1.33
C ASP A 128 10.57 2.41 1.19
N PRO A 129 11.22 1.96 0.10
CA PRO A 129 12.67 2.08 -0.07
C PRO A 129 13.16 3.53 -0.16
N MET A 130 12.26 4.46 -0.52
CA MET A 130 12.52 5.89 -0.63
C MET A 130 12.09 6.68 0.62
N GLY A 131 11.54 6.00 1.63
CA GLY A 131 11.36 6.53 2.97
C GLY A 131 12.69 6.76 3.68
N ILE A 132 12.62 7.39 4.85
CA ILE A 132 13.81 7.91 5.54
C ILE A 132 13.80 7.47 7.01
N ILE A 133 14.96 7.01 7.49
CA ILE A 133 15.23 6.94 8.93
C ILE A 133 15.77 8.31 9.34
N PHE A 134 15.05 8.97 10.23
CA PHE A 134 15.30 10.34 10.66
C PHE A 134 15.51 10.38 12.17
N MET A 135 16.60 10.98 12.63
CA MET A 135 16.90 11.18 14.04
C MET A 135 16.18 12.43 14.54
N GLU A 136 15.24 12.22 15.45
CA GLU A 136 14.56 13.29 16.17
C GLU A 136 15.23 13.47 17.54
N VAL A 137 14.99 14.62 18.16
CA VAL A 137 15.44 14.93 19.51
C VAL A 137 14.21 15.28 20.34
N GLU A 138 14.08 14.69 21.52
CA GLU A 138 13.01 15.06 22.45
C GLU A 138 13.11 16.54 22.80
N GLN A 139 11.97 17.20 22.96
CA GLN A 139 11.96 18.57 23.46
C GLN A 139 12.36 18.54 24.93
N ALA A 140 13.30 19.41 25.32
CA ALA A 140 13.58 19.63 26.74
C ALA A 140 12.33 20.22 27.40
N TYR A 141 11.80 19.55 28.40
CA TYR A 141 10.71 20.04 29.23
C TYR A 141 11.12 20.02 30.70
N MET A 142 10.54 20.95 31.47
CA MET A 142 10.76 21.04 32.90
C MET A 142 9.69 20.18 33.59
N ASN A 143 10.13 19.18 34.35
CA ASN A 143 9.23 18.36 35.16
C ASN A 143 8.59 19.22 36.27
N GLU A 144 7.49 18.75 36.86
CA GLU A 144 6.82 19.41 38.00
C GLU A 144 7.76 19.65 39.19
N SER A 145 8.83 18.85 39.31
CA SER A 145 9.90 18.99 40.31
C SER A 145 10.98 20.04 39.96
N GLY A 146 10.81 20.79 38.88
CA GLY A 146 11.75 21.83 38.43
C GLY A 146 13.03 21.33 37.76
N GLN A 147 13.16 20.02 37.50
CA GLN A 147 14.28 19.45 36.77
C GLN A 147 14.02 19.47 35.27
N ILE A 148 15.00 19.93 34.49
CA ILE A 148 14.96 19.86 33.02
C ILE A 148 15.33 18.43 32.61
N ASN A 149 14.45 17.78 31.85
CA ASN A 149 14.79 16.48 31.28
C ASN A 149 15.90 16.64 30.22
N GLU A 150 16.88 15.73 30.23
CA GLU A 150 17.91 15.70 29.19
C GLU A 150 17.28 15.20 27.88
N PRO A 151 17.30 16.01 26.81
CA PRO A 151 16.65 15.64 25.55
C PRO A 151 17.37 14.46 24.90
N LYS A 152 16.66 13.35 24.71
CA LYS A 152 17.20 12.14 24.09
C LYS A 152 17.03 12.17 22.58
N ALA A 153 18.05 11.69 21.86
CA ALA A 153 17.97 11.46 20.43
C ALA A 153 17.39 10.07 20.15
N TYR A 154 16.44 9.98 19.22
CA TYR A 154 15.82 8.71 18.84
C TYR A 154 15.57 8.64 17.32
N PRO A 155 15.72 7.46 16.69
CA PRO A 155 15.36 7.24 15.32
C PRO A 155 13.84 7.21 15.17
N THR A 156 13.40 7.73 14.04
CA THR A 156 12.03 7.65 13.56
C THR A 156 12.04 7.20 12.12
N TYR A 157 10.98 6.53 11.74
CA TYR A 157 10.70 6.25 10.34
C TYR A 157 9.77 7.34 9.81
N LYS A 158 10.16 7.95 8.69
CA LYS A 158 9.36 8.91 7.93
C LYS A 158 9.08 8.30 6.56
N SER A 159 7.81 8.00 6.32
CA SER A 159 7.38 7.41 5.05
C SER A 159 7.44 8.43 3.92
N ILE A 160 7.69 7.97 2.68
CA ILE A 160 7.64 8.79 1.47
C ILE A 160 6.33 9.58 1.32
N HIS A 161 5.21 9.02 1.81
CA HIS A 161 3.91 9.70 1.81
C HIS A 161 3.85 10.97 2.70
N SER A 162 4.73 11.07 3.69
CA SER A 162 4.83 12.24 4.59
C SER A 162 5.85 13.29 4.09
N ILE A 163 6.66 12.93 3.10
CA ILE A 163 7.71 13.79 2.59
C ILE A 163 7.14 14.62 1.43
N TYR A 164 7.35 15.93 1.50
CA TYR A 164 6.92 16.86 0.46
C TYR A 164 7.97 16.97 -0.66
N ASP A 165 9.24 17.09 -0.27
CA ASP A 165 10.40 17.19 -1.15
C ASP A 165 11.66 16.79 -0.35
N TYR A 166 12.66 16.21 -0.99
CA TYR A 166 14.03 16.09 -0.46
C TYR A 166 15.04 15.98 -1.60
N LEU A 167 16.29 16.34 -1.31
CA LEU A 167 17.40 16.22 -2.27
C LEU A 167 18.40 15.14 -1.81
N PRO A 168 18.47 13.99 -2.49
CA PRO A 168 19.42 12.93 -2.18
C PRO A 168 20.84 13.27 -2.65
N LYS A 169 21.83 12.86 -1.86
CA LYS A 169 23.26 12.80 -2.20
C LYS A 169 23.80 11.43 -1.80
N GLY A 170 23.63 10.48 -2.72
CA GLY A 170 23.61 9.07 -2.34
C GLY A 170 22.49 8.84 -1.32
N ARG A 171 22.75 8.06 -0.26
CA ARG A 171 21.77 7.82 0.80
C ARG A 171 21.57 8.99 1.76
N LYS A 172 22.50 9.95 1.78
CA LYS A 172 22.39 11.15 2.63
C LYS A 172 21.51 12.19 1.95
N LEU A 173 21.07 13.17 2.71
CA LEU A 173 20.18 14.23 2.24
C LEU A 173 20.89 15.57 2.37
N GLU A 174 20.75 16.43 1.36
CA GLU A 174 21.17 17.83 1.45
C GLU A 174 20.11 18.67 2.19
N TYR A 175 18.84 18.33 2.03
CA TYR A 175 17.71 18.82 2.82
C TYR A 175 16.55 17.83 2.78
N ILE A 176 15.59 18.03 3.68
CA ILE A 176 14.28 17.39 3.65
C ILE A 176 13.17 18.36 4.02
N CYS A 177 12.05 18.27 3.31
CA CYS A 177 10.85 19.03 3.56
C CYS A 177 9.67 18.06 3.80
N PHE A 178 9.02 18.17 4.95
CA PHE A 178 7.81 17.41 5.27
C PHE A 178 6.58 18.28 5.13
N LYS A 179 5.49 17.70 4.64
CA LYS A 179 4.16 18.32 4.74
C LYS A 179 3.51 17.86 6.04
N LEU A 180 3.25 18.80 6.95
CA LEU A 180 2.72 18.46 8.27
C LEU A 180 1.21 18.20 8.19
N THR A 181 0.76 17.15 8.88
CA THR A 181 -0.67 17.01 9.20
C THR A 181 -1.06 17.98 10.31
N ILE A 182 -2.36 18.17 10.56
CA ILE A 182 -2.83 18.94 11.71
C ILE A 182 -2.31 18.33 13.02
N ALA A 183 -2.27 16.99 13.14
CA ALA A 183 -1.69 16.31 14.30
C ALA A 183 -0.22 16.68 14.51
N ASP A 184 0.58 16.67 13.43
CA ASP A 184 2.01 16.99 13.52
C ASP A 184 2.22 18.45 13.88
N ALA A 185 1.48 19.38 13.26
CA ALA A 185 1.58 20.80 13.57
C ALA A 185 1.24 21.09 15.05
N ILE A 186 0.21 20.41 15.60
CA ILE A 186 -0.12 20.49 17.03
C ILE A 186 0.99 19.89 17.90
N ALA A 187 1.61 18.77 17.48
CA ALA A 187 2.74 18.18 18.20
C ALA A 187 3.96 19.11 18.26
N PHE A 188 4.17 19.92 17.23
CA PHE A 188 5.14 21.01 17.24
C PHE A 188 4.66 22.26 18.00
N GLN A 189 3.50 22.21 18.64
CA GLN A 189 2.91 23.30 19.42
C GLN A 189 2.57 24.55 18.59
N VAL A 190 2.20 24.35 17.32
CA VAL A 190 1.64 25.42 16.47
C VAL A 190 0.18 25.65 16.87
N THR A 191 -0.16 26.91 17.17
CA THR A 191 -1.55 27.30 17.51
C THR A 191 -2.21 28.02 16.34
N ASP A 192 -3.12 27.36 15.63
CA ASP A 192 -3.89 27.94 14.51
C ASP A 192 -5.39 27.67 14.71
N GLU A 193 -6.21 28.72 14.66
CA GLU A 193 -7.67 28.64 14.76
C GLU A 193 -8.28 27.78 13.65
N LYS A 194 -7.63 27.69 12.48
CA LYS A 194 -8.03 26.84 11.35
C LYS A 194 -8.01 25.34 11.67
N PHE A 195 -7.41 24.92 12.80
CA PHE A 195 -7.43 23.53 13.24
C PHE A 195 -8.75 23.12 13.89
N ILE A 196 -9.54 24.09 14.38
CA ILE A 196 -10.81 23.82 15.08
C ILE A 196 -11.80 23.18 14.09
N GLY A 197 -12.34 22.01 14.46
CA GLY A 197 -13.34 21.29 13.67
C GLY A 197 -12.79 20.44 12.50
N ARG A 198 -11.48 20.41 12.25
CA ARG A 198 -10.85 19.58 11.21
C ARG A 198 -10.34 18.25 11.77
N LYS A 199 -10.20 17.23 10.93
CA LYS A 199 -9.67 15.93 11.38
C LYS A 199 -8.17 16.05 11.57
N LYS A 200 -7.64 15.43 12.63
CA LYS A 200 -6.21 15.43 12.95
C LYS A 200 -5.33 14.86 11.81
N SER A 201 -5.89 13.98 10.99
CA SER A 201 -5.24 13.37 9.82
C SER A 201 -5.21 14.27 8.58
N ASP A 202 -5.93 15.41 8.58
CA ASP A 202 -6.01 16.27 7.42
C ASP A 202 -4.66 16.97 7.17
N ALA A 203 -4.37 17.21 5.89
CA ALA A 203 -3.18 17.97 5.49
C ALA A 203 -3.29 19.42 5.96
N SER A 204 -2.20 19.96 6.50
CA SER A 204 -2.12 21.36 6.92
C SER A 204 -1.43 22.26 5.87
N GLU A 205 -1.44 23.56 6.13
CA GLU A 205 -0.67 24.59 5.39
C GLU A 205 0.79 24.70 5.89
N TYR A 206 1.19 23.85 6.84
CA TYR A 206 2.48 23.92 7.51
C TYR A 206 3.46 22.89 6.96
N TYR A 207 4.72 23.31 6.85
CA TYR A 207 5.82 22.51 6.35
C TYR A 207 6.97 22.57 7.34
N ARG A 208 7.68 21.44 7.50
CA ARG A 208 8.92 21.37 8.27
C ARG A 208 10.08 21.18 7.29
N PHE A 209 11.02 22.12 7.28
CA PHE A 209 12.20 22.09 6.45
C PHE A 209 13.45 21.88 7.31
N VAL A 210 14.28 20.90 6.96
CA VAL A 210 15.50 20.56 7.71
C VAL A 210 16.69 20.49 6.77
N ASP A 211 17.73 21.27 7.08
CA ASP A 211 19.04 21.25 6.42
C ASP A 211 20.19 21.02 7.43
N ASP A 212 21.44 21.25 7.04
CA ASP A 212 22.60 21.03 7.90
C ASP A 212 22.65 21.92 9.15
N ALA A 213 21.96 23.07 9.15
CA ALA A 213 22.06 24.08 10.20
C ALA A 213 20.73 24.39 10.90
N LYS A 214 19.60 24.24 10.19
CA LYS A 214 18.29 24.74 10.61
C LYS A 214 17.24 23.65 10.49
N ASP A 215 16.35 23.60 11.48
CA ASP A 215 15.08 22.90 11.43
C ASP A 215 13.97 23.95 11.62
N LEU A 216 13.23 24.20 10.56
CA LEU A 216 12.33 25.34 10.40
C LEU A 216 10.91 24.85 10.21
N ILE A 217 9.96 25.51 10.87
CA ILE A 217 8.55 25.36 10.55
C ILE A 217 8.08 26.61 9.84
N VAL A 218 7.48 26.43 8.66
CA VAL A 218 6.98 27.51 7.81
C VAL A 218 5.54 27.26 7.42
N LYS A 219 4.80 28.34 7.18
CA LYS A 219 3.42 28.32 6.70
C LYS A 219 3.41 28.74 5.24
N TYR A 220 2.70 27.98 4.41
CA TYR A 220 2.43 28.37 3.03
C TYR A 220 0.95 28.71 2.89
N SER A 221 0.66 30.00 2.73
CA SER A 221 -0.69 30.52 2.53
C SER A 221 -0.68 31.62 1.48
N GLU A 222 -1.66 31.63 0.59
CA GLU A 222 -1.86 32.70 -0.41
C GLU A 222 -0.61 32.95 -1.30
N GLY A 223 0.10 31.88 -1.68
CA GLY A 223 1.30 31.98 -2.53
C GLY A 223 2.55 32.53 -1.82
N LYS A 224 2.47 32.77 -0.51
CA LYS A 224 3.58 33.27 0.32
C LYS A 224 3.98 32.24 1.37
N VAL A 225 5.29 32.04 1.50
CA VAL A 225 5.89 31.21 2.55
C VAL A 225 6.38 32.14 3.65
N SER A 226 5.88 31.97 4.88
CA SER A 226 6.27 32.76 6.05
C SER A 226 6.79 31.86 7.17
N LEU A 227 7.70 32.39 7.98
CA LEU A 227 8.16 31.70 9.18
C LEU A 227 7.04 31.67 10.22
N VAL A 228 6.82 30.51 10.84
CA VAL A 228 5.82 30.35 11.91
C VAL A 228 6.35 31.01 13.18
N THR A 229 5.63 32.01 13.67
CA THR A 229 5.93 32.74 14.91
C THR A 229 4.99 32.34 16.06
N ASN A 230 3.83 31.76 15.75
CA ASN A 230 2.83 31.23 16.69
C ASN A 230 3.18 29.81 17.15
N ILE A 231 4.43 29.62 17.60
CA ILE A 231 4.95 28.36 18.09
C ILE A 231 5.65 28.61 19.42
N LYS A 232 5.39 27.76 20.41
CA LYS A 232 5.94 27.94 21.77
C LYS A 232 7.44 27.72 21.84
N GLN A 233 7.99 26.89 20.95
CA GLN A 233 9.44 26.65 20.85
C GLN A 233 10.11 27.68 19.93
N LYS A 234 11.41 27.93 20.17
CA LYS A 234 12.22 28.80 19.29
C LYS A 234 12.27 28.21 17.87
N ASN A 235 11.88 29.00 16.89
CA ASN A 235 11.94 28.67 15.46
C ASN A 235 12.87 29.68 14.76
N PRO A 236 13.98 29.26 14.10
CA PRO A 236 14.44 27.89 13.88
C PRO A 236 14.81 27.12 15.16
N ILE A 237 14.53 25.82 15.13
CA ILE A 237 15.09 24.84 16.03
C ILE A 237 16.55 24.60 15.58
N ALA A 238 17.49 24.70 16.52
CA ALA A 238 18.90 24.52 16.22
C ALA A 238 19.19 23.06 15.84
N ASN A 239 19.76 22.84 14.66
CA ASN A 239 20.22 21.51 14.27
C ASN A 239 21.65 21.27 14.81
N PHE A 240 21.75 20.53 15.91
CA PHE A 240 23.05 20.21 16.54
C PHE A 240 23.87 19.16 15.77
N TRP A 241 23.27 18.46 14.80
CA TRP A 241 23.94 17.40 14.04
C TRP A 241 24.92 17.92 12.99
N LYS A 242 24.86 19.22 12.65
CA LYS A 242 25.64 19.87 11.59
C LYS A 242 25.51 19.17 10.22
N ARG A 243 24.41 18.45 10.04
CA ARG A 243 24.00 17.71 8.85
C ARG A 243 22.50 17.44 8.91
N THR A 244 21.84 17.26 7.78
CA THR A 244 20.46 16.75 7.79
C THR A 244 20.42 15.39 8.52
N PRO A 245 19.65 15.25 9.61
CA PRO A 245 19.74 14.11 10.51
C PRO A 245 18.91 12.92 10.02
N GLY A 246 19.05 12.56 8.74
CA GLY A 246 18.35 11.43 8.16
C GLY A 246 19.07 10.84 6.95
N PHE A 247 18.70 9.61 6.61
CA PHE A 247 19.18 8.92 5.42
C PHE A 247 18.09 8.05 4.82
N ILE A 248 18.18 7.84 3.51
CA ILE A 248 17.26 7.01 2.75
C ILE A 248 17.45 5.55 3.18
N ILE A 249 16.31 4.91 3.47
CA ILE A 249 16.27 3.59 4.10
C ILE A 249 16.97 2.57 3.23
N SER A 250 16.65 2.54 1.95
CA SER A 250 17.28 1.60 1.03
C SER A 250 18.71 1.99 0.68
N ASP A 251 19.53 0.97 0.47
CA ASP A 251 20.88 1.03 -0.06
C ASP A 251 20.99 0.54 -1.51
N LEU A 252 19.89 0.05 -2.07
CA LEU A 252 19.80 -0.44 -3.44
C LEU A 252 19.42 0.72 -4.35
N MET A 253 20.41 1.29 -5.05
CA MET A 253 20.18 2.34 -6.04
C MET A 253 19.83 1.75 -7.40
N LEU A 254 18.97 2.43 -8.15
CA LEU A 254 18.74 2.08 -9.54
C LEU A 254 19.95 2.49 -10.39
N PHE A 255 20.44 1.58 -11.23
CA PHE A 255 21.58 1.85 -12.10
C PHE A 255 21.30 2.99 -13.10
N ASN A 256 20.06 3.07 -13.60
CA ASN A 256 19.63 4.10 -14.55
C ASN A 256 19.25 5.43 -13.89
N ASP A 257 19.05 5.46 -12.58
CA ASP A 257 18.70 6.66 -11.82
C ASP A 257 19.33 6.60 -10.41
N PRO A 258 20.53 7.17 -10.21
CA PRO A 258 21.24 7.09 -8.94
C PRO A 258 20.58 7.90 -7.81
N THR A 259 19.53 8.66 -8.10
CA THR A 259 18.73 9.38 -7.09
C THR A 259 17.56 8.55 -6.57
N CYS A 260 17.23 7.46 -7.26
CA CYS A 260 16.11 6.59 -6.94
C CYS A 260 16.60 5.28 -6.30
N PHE A 261 15.92 4.88 -5.24
CA PHE A 261 16.24 3.69 -4.46
C PHE A 261 15.11 2.67 -4.58
N THR A 262 15.46 1.39 -4.57
CA THR A 262 14.53 0.28 -4.77
C THR A 262 14.51 -0.67 -3.59
N SER A 263 13.52 -1.55 -3.56
CA SER A 263 13.36 -2.58 -2.53
C SER A 263 14.09 -3.86 -2.93
N PRO A 264 14.62 -4.66 -1.98
CA PRO A 264 15.16 -5.99 -2.28
C PRO A 264 14.14 -6.91 -2.95
N VAL A 265 12.84 -6.68 -2.74
CA VAL A 265 11.79 -7.51 -3.35
C VAL A 265 11.33 -7.01 -4.71
N ASN A 266 11.91 -5.91 -5.23
CA ASN A 266 11.45 -5.31 -6.50
C ASN A 266 11.51 -6.29 -7.68
N THR A 267 12.48 -7.21 -7.68
CA THR A 267 12.66 -8.24 -8.72
C THR A 267 11.49 -9.22 -8.84
N VAL A 268 10.74 -9.44 -7.76
CA VAL A 268 9.61 -10.39 -7.73
C VAL A 268 8.25 -9.71 -7.82
N VAL A 269 8.21 -8.38 -7.87
CA VAL A 269 6.95 -7.61 -7.88
C VAL A 269 6.11 -7.89 -9.12
N GLU A 270 6.74 -8.00 -10.30
CA GLU A 270 5.99 -8.31 -11.55
C GLU A 270 5.35 -9.69 -11.48
N LEU A 271 6.07 -10.68 -10.96
CA LEU A 271 5.52 -12.02 -10.74
C LEU A 271 4.40 -11.99 -9.69
N ALA A 272 4.54 -11.17 -8.65
CA ALA A 272 3.51 -10.98 -7.64
C ALA A 272 2.22 -10.36 -8.20
N ASP A 273 2.31 -9.43 -9.17
CA ASP A 273 1.14 -8.90 -9.89
C ASP A 273 0.40 -10.00 -10.65
N CYS A 274 1.13 -10.82 -11.41
CA CYS A 274 0.54 -11.95 -12.14
C CYS A 274 -0.14 -12.92 -11.18
N PHE A 275 0.54 -13.26 -10.08
CA PHE A 275 0.01 -14.15 -9.05
C PHE A 275 -1.29 -13.63 -8.44
N LEU A 276 -1.37 -12.32 -8.17
CA LEU A 276 -2.56 -11.69 -7.60
C LEU A 276 -3.75 -11.79 -8.57
N GLN A 277 -3.51 -11.49 -9.85
CA GLN A 277 -4.52 -11.58 -10.89
C GLN A 277 -4.99 -13.03 -11.09
N ASP A 278 -4.07 -13.97 -11.26
CA ASP A 278 -4.38 -15.39 -11.49
C ASP A 278 -5.13 -16.00 -10.30
N ARG A 279 -4.72 -15.65 -9.08
CA ARG A 279 -5.40 -16.08 -7.87
C ARG A 279 -6.83 -15.58 -7.82
N SER A 280 -7.07 -14.31 -8.16
CA SER A 280 -8.43 -13.75 -8.15
C SER A 280 -9.36 -14.45 -9.16
N VAL A 281 -8.85 -14.75 -10.37
CA VAL A 281 -9.61 -15.49 -11.39
C VAL A 281 -9.85 -16.93 -10.93
N ARG A 282 -8.83 -17.59 -10.41
CA ARG A 282 -8.93 -18.97 -9.89
C ARG A 282 -9.92 -19.08 -8.76
N ASP A 283 -9.87 -18.18 -7.78
CA ASP A 283 -10.73 -18.23 -6.61
C ASP A 283 -12.19 -17.92 -7.00
N LEU A 284 -12.41 -17.03 -7.98
CA LEU A 284 -13.71 -16.82 -8.61
C LEU A 284 -14.21 -18.09 -9.33
N GLN A 285 -13.36 -18.73 -10.15
CA GLN A 285 -13.70 -19.96 -10.86
C GLN A 285 -14.03 -21.11 -9.89
N LYS A 286 -13.26 -21.26 -8.80
CA LYS A 286 -13.54 -22.22 -7.73
C LYS A 286 -14.92 -22.00 -7.11
N LYS A 287 -15.36 -20.75 -6.94
CA LYS A 287 -16.72 -20.47 -6.46
C LYS A 287 -17.76 -20.77 -7.53
N TYR A 288 -17.52 -20.40 -8.79
CA TYR A 288 -18.46 -20.67 -9.87
C TYR A 288 -18.67 -22.14 -10.17
N HIS A 289 -17.66 -23.00 -9.98
CA HIS A 289 -17.73 -24.42 -10.35
C HIS A 289 -17.64 -25.37 -9.16
N GLY A 290 -17.24 -24.88 -7.98
CA GLY A 290 -17.11 -25.69 -6.77
C GLY A 290 -18.44 -25.94 -6.05
N PHE A 291 -19.47 -25.12 -6.30
CA PHE A 291 -20.82 -25.39 -5.81
C PHE A 291 -21.60 -26.25 -6.80
N ALA A 292 -22.32 -27.25 -6.29
CA ALA A 292 -23.25 -28.03 -7.07
C ALA A 292 -24.28 -27.10 -7.73
N LYS A 293 -24.38 -27.16 -9.06
CA LYS A 293 -25.37 -26.39 -9.81
C LYS A 293 -26.62 -27.25 -9.93
N ALA A 294 -27.73 -26.76 -9.41
CA ALA A 294 -29.02 -27.31 -9.77
C ALA A 294 -29.20 -27.14 -11.29
N VAL A 295 -29.71 -28.19 -11.93
CA VAL A 295 -30.17 -28.15 -13.32
C VAL A 295 -31.67 -27.99 -13.25
N GLU A 296 -32.19 -26.92 -13.83
CA GLU A 296 -33.63 -26.68 -13.90
C GLU A 296 -34.06 -26.59 -15.36
N PRO A 297 -35.27 -27.05 -15.71
CA PRO A 297 -35.83 -26.77 -17.02
C PRO A 297 -36.02 -25.26 -17.21
N LEU A 298 -35.76 -24.77 -18.43
CA LEU A 298 -36.13 -23.41 -18.84
C LEU A 298 -37.64 -23.28 -18.73
N LEU A 299 -38.10 -22.45 -17.79
CA LEU A 299 -39.50 -22.10 -17.69
C LEU A 299 -39.88 -21.17 -18.85
N THR A 300 -41.04 -21.45 -19.45
CA THR A 300 -41.64 -20.58 -20.45
C THR A 300 -41.86 -19.18 -19.87
N CYS A 301 -41.67 -18.16 -20.71
CA CYS A 301 -41.91 -16.78 -20.30
C CYS A 301 -43.40 -16.62 -19.93
N ALA A 302 -43.68 -16.20 -18.70
CA ALA A 302 -45.05 -16.03 -18.22
C ALA A 302 -45.84 -14.98 -19.02
N THR A 303 -45.13 -14.00 -19.60
CA THR A 303 -45.73 -12.90 -20.37
C THR A 303 -46.15 -13.35 -21.77
N CYS A 304 -45.28 -14.03 -22.52
CA CYS A 304 -45.61 -14.46 -23.90
C CYS A 304 -46.03 -15.94 -24.01
N GLY A 305 -45.99 -16.70 -22.93
CA GLY A 305 -46.28 -18.14 -22.92
C GLY A 305 -45.34 -18.97 -23.80
N GLY A 306 -44.17 -18.43 -24.18
CA GLY A 306 -43.26 -19.05 -25.15
C GLY A 306 -43.44 -18.60 -26.60
N ASN A 307 -44.49 -17.83 -26.92
CA ASN A 307 -44.78 -17.38 -28.29
C ASN A 307 -43.91 -16.24 -28.80
N LYS A 308 -42.89 -15.82 -28.02
CA LYS A 308 -41.88 -14.79 -28.34
C LYS A 308 -42.45 -13.37 -28.60
N SER A 309 -43.76 -13.23 -28.73
CA SER A 309 -44.48 -11.98 -28.95
C SER A 309 -45.59 -11.84 -27.92
N PHE A 310 -45.86 -10.60 -27.52
CA PHE A 310 -46.98 -10.26 -26.65
C PHE A 310 -47.64 -9.00 -27.21
N GLY A 311 -48.93 -9.08 -27.54
CA GLY A 311 -49.66 -7.97 -28.15
C GLY A 311 -49.10 -7.51 -29.51
N GLY A 312 -48.57 -8.43 -30.33
CA GLY A 312 -48.01 -8.12 -31.66
C GLY A 312 -46.60 -7.52 -31.65
N HIS A 313 -46.01 -7.29 -30.47
CA HIS A 313 -44.64 -6.79 -30.31
C HIS A 313 -43.74 -7.87 -29.70
N PRO A 314 -42.42 -7.83 -29.97
CA PRO A 314 -41.46 -8.74 -29.35
C PRO A 314 -41.49 -8.61 -27.82
N CYS A 315 -41.56 -9.75 -27.13
CA CYS A 315 -41.77 -9.78 -25.70
C CYS A 315 -40.51 -9.33 -24.93
N LYS A 316 -40.57 -8.13 -24.34
CA LYS A 316 -39.46 -7.49 -23.60
C LYS A 316 -38.89 -8.36 -22.46
N ASP A 317 -39.73 -9.14 -21.78
CA ASP A 317 -39.33 -9.93 -20.62
C ASP A 317 -38.51 -11.18 -20.98
N CYS A 318 -38.54 -11.60 -22.25
CA CYS A 318 -37.75 -12.72 -22.77
C CYS A 318 -36.71 -12.30 -23.81
N THR A 319 -36.56 -11.00 -24.07
CA THR A 319 -35.53 -10.44 -24.94
C THR A 319 -34.28 -10.13 -24.12
N PRO A 320 -33.12 -10.76 -24.40
CA PRO A 320 -31.90 -10.50 -23.67
C PRO A 320 -31.45 -9.04 -23.88
N PRO A 321 -30.91 -8.37 -22.85
CA PRO A 321 -30.39 -7.01 -23.00
C PRO A 321 -29.29 -6.99 -24.08
N GLY A 322 -29.51 -6.23 -25.15
CA GLY A 322 -28.61 -6.15 -26.32
C GLY A 322 -28.87 -7.19 -27.42
N GLY A 323 -29.83 -8.11 -27.23
CA GLY A 323 -30.30 -9.02 -28.26
C GLY A 323 -31.52 -8.47 -29.02
N GLY A 324 -31.58 -8.70 -30.34
CA GLY A 324 -32.70 -8.26 -31.17
C GLY A 324 -33.93 -9.18 -31.12
N GLU A 325 -33.76 -10.44 -30.72
CA GLU A 325 -34.81 -11.45 -30.80
C GLU A 325 -35.24 -12.01 -29.43
N PRO A 326 -36.56 -12.09 -29.16
CA PRO A 326 -37.12 -12.68 -27.96
C PRO A 326 -36.94 -14.22 -27.92
N THR A 327 -36.48 -14.74 -26.79
CA THR A 327 -36.17 -16.16 -26.62
C THR A 327 -37.39 -17.02 -26.30
N GLY A 328 -38.47 -16.44 -25.76
CA GLY A 328 -39.65 -17.17 -25.28
C GLY A 328 -39.48 -17.82 -23.89
N TYR A 329 -38.29 -17.73 -23.30
CA TYR A 329 -37.96 -18.31 -22.00
C TYR A 329 -37.65 -17.23 -20.95
N LYS A 330 -37.80 -17.56 -19.67
CA LYS A 330 -37.45 -16.65 -18.57
C LYS A 330 -35.93 -16.49 -18.47
N LEU A 331 -35.44 -15.27 -18.72
CA LEU A 331 -34.02 -14.91 -18.66
C LEU A 331 -33.46 -14.99 -17.23
N LYS A 332 -32.13 -15.10 -17.13
CA LYS A 332 -31.43 -15.20 -15.85
C LYS A 332 -31.67 -13.97 -14.98
N THR A 333 -31.96 -14.19 -13.69
CA THR A 333 -32.09 -13.14 -12.66
C THR A 333 -30.87 -13.04 -11.75
N LYS A 334 -29.97 -14.04 -11.74
CA LYS A 334 -28.72 -14.03 -10.96
C LYS A 334 -27.55 -14.58 -11.77
N VAL A 335 -26.36 -14.07 -11.49
CA VAL A 335 -25.10 -14.46 -12.14
C VAL A 335 -24.65 -15.88 -11.72
N SER A 336 -25.04 -16.34 -10.51
CA SER A 336 -24.57 -17.59 -9.92
C SER A 336 -25.37 -18.84 -10.27
N ASP A 337 -26.62 -18.73 -10.73
CA ASP A 337 -27.56 -19.85 -10.59
C ASP A 337 -28.03 -20.43 -11.93
N VAL A 338 -27.87 -21.77 -11.99
CA VAL A 338 -28.57 -22.76 -12.82
C VAL A 338 -28.22 -22.79 -14.31
N ALA A 339 -27.77 -23.96 -14.76
CA ALA A 339 -27.77 -24.32 -16.17
C ALA A 339 -29.21 -24.71 -16.54
N ARG A 340 -29.87 -23.86 -17.34
CA ARG A 340 -31.25 -24.08 -17.76
C ARG A 340 -31.30 -24.59 -19.19
N PHE A 341 -32.05 -25.66 -19.40
CA PHE A 341 -32.21 -26.30 -20.71
C PHE A 341 -33.67 -26.30 -21.14
N PRO A 342 -33.96 -26.10 -22.42
CA PRO A 342 -35.33 -26.21 -22.89
C PRO A 342 -35.78 -27.69 -22.77
N LEU A 343 -37.06 -27.88 -22.42
CA LEU A 343 -37.62 -29.19 -22.04
C LEU A 343 -37.56 -30.23 -23.16
N ASP A 344 -37.53 -29.77 -24.41
CA ASP A 344 -37.37 -30.54 -25.63
C ASP A 344 -36.05 -31.35 -25.66
N VAL A 345 -34.97 -30.83 -25.07
CA VAL A 345 -33.68 -31.51 -24.95
C VAL A 345 -33.74 -32.74 -24.02
N PHE A 346 -34.75 -32.82 -23.13
CA PHE A 346 -34.98 -33.98 -22.27
C PHE A 346 -35.96 -34.99 -22.87
N ALA A 347 -36.59 -34.70 -24.01
CA ALA A 347 -37.56 -35.58 -24.65
C ALA A 347 -36.91 -36.74 -25.43
N GLU A 348 -35.67 -36.59 -25.86
CA GLU A 348 -34.89 -37.65 -26.49
C GLU A 348 -34.09 -38.42 -25.43
N SER A 349 -34.24 -39.74 -25.40
CA SER A 349 -33.64 -40.63 -24.42
C SER A 349 -32.11 -40.73 -24.56
N SER A 350 -31.39 -39.71 -24.11
CA SER A 350 -30.08 -39.75 -23.45
C SER A 350 -29.59 -38.31 -23.32
N PHE A 351 -29.85 -37.69 -22.16
CA PHE A 351 -29.27 -36.39 -21.85
C PHE A 351 -27.75 -36.55 -21.66
N ASP A 352 -26.98 -36.34 -22.72
CA ASP A 352 -25.52 -36.40 -22.68
C ASP A 352 -24.94 -35.01 -22.38
N PHE A 353 -24.60 -34.79 -21.10
CA PHE A 353 -23.94 -33.56 -20.64
C PHE A 353 -22.69 -33.21 -21.48
N ASN A 354 -21.97 -34.20 -22.03
CA ASN A 354 -20.73 -33.95 -22.76
C ASN A 354 -20.96 -33.40 -24.18
N LYS A 355 -22.16 -33.56 -24.76
CA LYS A 355 -22.48 -33.06 -26.10
C LYS A 355 -22.92 -31.60 -26.13
N ILE A 356 -23.47 -31.10 -25.03
CA ILE A 356 -24.06 -29.75 -24.95
C ILE A 356 -23.12 -28.78 -24.24
N PHE A 357 -22.38 -29.25 -23.24
CA PHE A 357 -21.37 -28.45 -22.57
C PHE A 357 -20.04 -28.57 -23.32
N GLY A 358 -19.60 -27.50 -23.98
CA GLY A 358 -18.21 -27.36 -24.47
C GLY A 358 -17.14 -27.36 -23.36
N TYR A 359 -17.55 -27.46 -22.07
CA TYR A 359 -16.66 -27.63 -20.92
C TYR A 359 -17.22 -28.72 -19.99
N VAL A 360 -16.73 -29.94 -20.19
CA VAL A 360 -16.91 -31.08 -19.27
C VAL A 360 -15.98 -30.87 -18.09
N THR A 361 -16.48 -30.25 -17.02
CA THR A 361 -15.70 -29.94 -15.79
C THR A 361 -14.43 -29.11 -16.06
N PRO A 362 -13.82 -28.43 -15.08
CA PRO A 362 -12.38 -28.24 -15.19
C PRO A 362 -11.77 -29.63 -15.15
N ASP A 363 -11.10 -30.03 -16.23
CA ASP A 363 -10.25 -31.21 -16.25
C ASP A 363 -9.42 -31.24 -14.96
N ILE A 364 -9.67 -32.23 -14.09
CA ILE A 364 -8.95 -32.41 -12.82
C ILE A 364 -7.45 -32.54 -13.11
N GLN A 365 -7.08 -33.12 -14.25
CA GLN A 365 -5.71 -33.29 -14.71
C GLN A 365 -5.08 -31.95 -15.12
N GLY A 366 -5.82 -31.10 -15.87
CA GLY A 366 -5.46 -29.71 -16.14
C GLY A 366 -5.39 -28.84 -14.87
N TRP A 367 -6.20 -29.17 -13.86
CA TRP A 367 -6.20 -28.51 -12.56
C TRP A 367 -4.99 -28.92 -11.69
N GLU A 368 -4.63 -30.20 -11.70
CA GLU A 368 -3.41 -30.74 -11.07
C GLU A 368 -2.14 -30.23 -11.75
N ASN A 369 -2.12 -30.17 -13.08
CA ASN A 369 -1.00 -29.62 -13.85
C ASN A 369 -0.80 -28.12 -13.56
N LYS A 370 -1.89 -27.36 -13.43
CA LYS A 370 -1.84 -25.96 -12.97
C LYS A 370 -1.41 -25.83 -11.51
N MET A 371 -1.56 -26.85 -10.66
CA MET A 371 -1.07 -26.86 -9.27
C MET A 371 0.38 -27.36 -9.14
N GLN A 372 0.88 -28.20 -10.05
CA GLN A 372 2.27 -28.70 -10.00
C GLN A 372 3.31 -27.60 -10.19
N VAL A 373 3.05 -26.60 -11.05
CA VAL A 373 3.90 -25.40 -11.18
C VAL A 373 4.03 -24.65 -9.85
N TRP A 374 3.04 -24.77 -8.95
CA TRP A 374 3.00 -24.06 -7.67
C TRP A 374 3.75 -24.77 -6.55
N LYS A 375 3.89 -26.10 -6.61
CA LYS A 375 4.76 -26.86 -5.70
C LYS A 375 6.24 -26.50 -5.87
N ILE A 376 6.63 -26.08 -7.08
CA ILE A 376 8.01 -25.68 -7.40
C ILE A 376 8.34 -24.29 -6.83
N LEU A 377 7.34 -23.43 -6.57
CA LEU A 377 7.55 -22.10 -5.98
C LEU A 377 7.51 -22.08 -4.45
N SER A 378 7.10 -23.19 -3.84
CA SER A 378 6.93 -23.35 -2.38
C SER A 378 7.98 -24.24 -1.71
N ASN A 379 8.82 -24.88 -2.51
CA ASN A 379 10.06 -25.55 -2.08
C ASN A 379 11.24 -24.64 -2.45
#